data_AF-A0A662GCT9-F1
#
_entry.id   AF-A0A662GCT9-F1
#
_cell.length_a   1.000
_cell.length_b   1.000
_cell.length_c   1.000
_cell.angle_alpha   90.00
_cell.angle_beta   90.00
_cell.angle_gamma   90.00
#
_symmetry.space_group_name_H-M   'P 1'
#
loop_
_entity.id
_entity.type
_entity.pdbx_description
1 polymer ?
#
loop_
_entity_poly.entity_id
_entity_poly.type
_entity_poly.pdbx_seq_one_letter_code
_entity_poly.pdbx_strand_id
1 'polypeptide(L)'
;MPHTPENIILAAYGNGYTLLVVWIFTILTALAVTIGFHLYVSVKKRFDEEYKAEKVLWRRVIHGIVYFIFVILAYEAVTIRFKGEIARIALFFIYLCLSIFALFIFGDMLISLYKVVKK
;
A
#
# COMPACT_ATOMS: atom_id res chain seq x y z
N MET A 1 4.24 -19.64 42.21
CA MET A 1 3.55 -18.34 42.38
C MET A 1 2.06 -18.60 42.24
N PRO A 2 1.20 -18.21 43.20
CA PRO A 2 -0.19 -18.64 43.21
C PRO A 2 -1.01 -17.88 42.16
N HIS A 3 -1.77 -18.63 41.37
CA HIS A 3 -2.75 -18.12 40.42
C HIS A 3 -3.97 -17.59 41.18
N THR A 4 -3.89 -16.35 41.68
CA THR A 4 -5.07 -15.65 42.20
C THR A 4 -5.96 -15.17 41.05
N PRO A 5 -7.29 -15.20 41.18
CA PRO A 5 -8.23 -14.85 40.10
C PRO A 5 -8.02 -13.43 39.57
N GLU A 6 -7.55 -12.52 40.41
CA GLU A 6 -7.18 -11.15 40.09
C GLU A 6 -6.05 -11.07 39.04
N ASN A 7 -5.04 -11.94 39.16
CA ASN A 7 -3.93 -12.05 38.21
C ASN A 7 -4.36 -12.71 36.88
N ILE A 8 -5.35 -13.60 36.91
CA ILE A 8 -5.91 -14.23 35.69
C ILE A 8 -6.75 -13.21 34.91
N ILE A 9 -7.55 -12.40 35.60
CA ILE A 9 -8.34 -11.34 34.98
C ILE A 9 -7.42 -10.27 34.39
N LEU A 10 -6.37 -9.84 35.10
CA LEU A 10 -5.39 -8.88 34.57
C LEU A 10 -4.62 -9.43 33.36
N ALA A 11 -4.23 -10.71 33.38
CA ALA A 11 -3.55 -11.35 32.25
C ALA A 11 -4.49 -11.54 31.04
N ALA A 12 -5.75 -11.91 31.27
CA ALA A 12 -6.76 -12.03 30.22
C ALA A 12 -7.15 -10.67 29.61
N TYR A 13 -7.21 -9.62 30.44
CA TYR A 13 -7.42 -8.24 29.98
C TYR A 13 -6.18 -7.73 29.22
N GLY A 14 -4.97 -7.94 29.74
CA GLY A 14 -3.73 -7.57 29.04
C GLY A 14 -3.56 -8.27 27.68
N ASN A 15 -3.86 -9.57 27.59
CA ASN A 15 -3.76 -10.31 26.34
C ASN A 15 -4.92 -10.06 25.38
N GLY A 16 -6.15 -9.93 25.87
CA GLY A 16 -7.34 -9.78 25.02
C GLY A 16 -7.32 -8.48 24.23
N TYR A 17 -6.96 -7.36 24.87
CA TYR A 17 -6.85 -6.07 24.19
C TYR A 17 -5.66 -6.06 23.22
N THR A 18 -4.53 -6.67 23.58
CA THR A 18 -3.36 -6.77 22.70
C THR A 18 -3.69 -7.60 21.45
N LEU A 19 -4.38 -8.74 21.62
CA LEU A 19 -4.79 -9.60 20.52
C LEU A 19 -5.78 -8.89 19.58
N LEU A 20 -6.78 -8.21 20.15
CA LEU A 20 -7.76 -7.44 19.38
C LEU A 20 -7.10 -6.32 18.57
N VAL A 21 -6.17 -5.58 19.17
CA VAL A 21 -5.40 -4.54 18.48
C VAL A 21 -4.60 -5.14 17.32
N VAL A 22 -3.89 -6.25 17.53
CA VAL A 22 -3.14 -6.94 16.46
C VAL A 22 -4.06 -7.37 15.32
N TRP A 23 -5.26 -7.90 15.62
CA TRP A 23 -6.23 -8.27 14.60
C TRP A 23 -6.74 -7.06 13.81
N ILE A 24 -7.05 -5.95 14.47
CA ILE A 24 -7.45 -4.71 13.79
C ILE A 24 -6.34 -4.24 12.84
N PHE A 25 -5.10 -4.19 13.30
CA PHE A 25 -3.97 -3.80 12.45
C PHE A 25 -3.77 -4.74 11.26
N THR A 26 -3.94 -6.04 11.47
CA THR A 26 -3.85 -7.06 10.42
C THR A 26 -4.94 -6.85 9.36
N ILE A 27 -6.19 -6.66 9.77
CA ILE A 27 -7.32 -6.40 8.88
C ILE A 27 -7.09 -5.11 8.09
N LEU A 28 -6.69 -4.02 8.76
CA LEU A 28 -6.45 -2.74 8.09
C LEU A 28 -5.29 -2.82 7.09
N THR A 29 -4.23 -3.57 7.42
CA THR A 29 -3.11 -3.83 6.51
C THR A 29 -3.57 -4.63 5.28
N ALA A 30 -4.35 -5.70 5.48
CA ALA A 30 -4.89 -6.49 4.39
C ALA A 30 -5.80 -5.68 3.46
N LEU A 31 -6.62 -4.78 4.03
CA LEU A 31 -7.44 -3.85 3.27
C LEU A 31 -6.58 -2.87 2.45
N ALA A 32 -5.54 -2.28 3.05
CA ALA A 32 -4.64 -1.38 2.34
C ALA A 32 -3.93 -2.08 1.16
N VAL A 33 -3.49 -3.34 1.35
CA VAL A 33 -2.91 -4.16 0.28
C VAL A 33 -3.92 -4.41 -0.84
N THR A 34 -5.14 -4.81 -0.48
CA THR A 34 -6.20 -5.10 -1.44
C THR A 34 -6.56 -3.86 -2.27
N ILE A 35 -6.71 -2.70 -1.61
CA ILE A 35 -7.02 -1.43 -2.28
C ILE A 35 -5.86 -1.01 -3.19
N GLY A 36 -4.62 -1.04 -2.70
CA GLY A 36 -3.43 -0.69 -3.47
C GLY A 36 -3.26 -1.57 -4.71
N PHE A 37 -3.50 -2.88 -4.59
CA PHE A 37 -3.46 -3.81 -5.71
C PHE A 37 -4.56 -3.54 -6.74
N HIS A 38 -5.80 -3.34 -6.29
CA HIS A 38 -6.92 -3.03 -7.20
C HIS A 38 -6.73 -1.71 -7.93
N LEU A 39 -6.21 -0.68 -7.26
CA LEU A 39 -5.82 0.58 -7.90
C LEU A 39 -4.80 0.33 -9.01
N TYR A 40 -3.76 -0.45 -8.73
CA TYR A 40 -2.75 -0.82 -9.73
C TYR A 40 -3.38 -1.54 -10.92
N VAL A 41 -4.19 -2.58 -10.69
CA VAL A 41 -4.81 -3.35 -11.77
C VAL A 41 -5.74 -2.48 -12.60
N SER A 42 -6.54 -1.61 -11.97
CA SER A 42 -7.45 -0.70 -12.68
C SER A 42 -6.68 0.26 -13.60
N VAL A 43 -5.61 0.86 -13.07
CA VAL A 43 -4.73 1.75 -13.83
C VAL A 43 -4.04 1.00 -14.97
N LYS A 44 -3.51 -0.20 -14.70
CA LYS A 44 -2.85 -1.05 -15.70
C LYS A 44 -3.81 -1.47 -16.82
N LYS A 45 -5.02 -1.91 -16.47
CA LYS A 45 -6.01 -2.35 -17.45
C LYS A 45 -6.35 -1.22 -18.42
N ARG A 46 -6.62 -0.03 -17.90
CA ARG A 46 -6.93 1.15 -18.72
C ARG A 46 -5.74 1.52 -19.63
N PHE A 47 -4.52 1.37 -19.15
CA PHE A 47 -3.32 1.54 -19.96
C PHE A 47 -3.21 0.50 -21.08
N ASP A 48 -3.37 -0.79 -20.76
CA ASP A 48 -3.28 -1.88 -21.73
C ASP A 48 -4.35 -1.77 -22.83
N GLU A 49 -5.54 -1.26 -22.49
CA GLU A 49 -6.62 -0.95 -23.44
C GLU A 49 -6.27 0.20 -24.40
N GLU A 50 -5.69 1.29 -23.88
CA GLU A 50 -5.31 2.47 -24.67
C GLU A 50 -4.13 2.19 -25.62
N TYR A 51 -3.24 1.28 -25.23
CA TYR A 51 -1.99 0.98 -25.93
C TYR A 51 -1.96 -0.48 -26.40
N LYS A 52 -2.54 -0.79 -27.57
CA LYS A 52 -2.56 -2.14 -28.18
C LYS A 52 -1.17 -2.81 -28.27
N ALA A 53 -0.88 -3.59 -27.23
CA ALA A 53 0.00 -4.73 -26.98
C ALA A 53 1.43 -4.92 -27.56
N GLU A 54 1.89 -4.40 -28.71
CA GLU A 54 3.14 -4.95 -29.30
C GLU A 54 4.35 -4.02 -29.48
N LYS A 55 4.19 -2.69 -29.52
CA LYS A 55 5.31 -1.76 -29.78
C LYS A 55 5.59 -0.73 -28.67
N VAL A 56 5.05 -0.96 -27.47
CA VAL A 56 4.84 0.12 -26.49
C VAL A 56 5.62 -0.04 -25.18
N LEU A 57 6.67 -0.88 -25.14
CA LEU A 57 7.47 -1.10 -23.92
C LEU A 57 8.10 0.19 -23.38
N TRP A 58 8.67 1.03 -24.24
CA TRP A 58 9.23 2.34 -23.84
C TRP A 58 8.17 3.29 -23.27
N ARG A 59 6.97 3.32 -23.86
CA ARG A 59 5.87 4.16 -23.36
C ARG A 59 5.38 3.67 -22.01
N ARG A 60 5.38 2.36 -21.75
CA ARG A 60 5.06 1.77 -20.44
C ARG A 60 6.04 2.23 -19.37
N VAL A 61 7.34 2.31 -19.67
CA VAL A 61 8.36 2.83 -18.74
C VAL A 61 8.10 4.31 -18.44
N ILE A 62 7.93 5.15 -19.46
CA ILE A 62 7.65 6.60 -19.28
C ILE A 62 6.40 6.81 -18.43
N HIS A 63 5.35 6.05 -18.71
CA HIS A 63 4.08 6.19 -18.00
C HIS A 63 4.16 5.67 -16.56
N GLY A 64 4.94 4.61 -16.32
CA GLY A 64 5.28 4.18 -14.97
C GLY A 64 5.99 5.29 -14.16
N ILE A 65 6.92 6.03 -14.78
CA ILE A 65 7.59 7.18 -14.14
C ILE A 65 6.56 8.27 -13.81
N VAL A 66 5.67 8.60 -14.74
CA VAL A 66 4.60 9.59 -14.52
C VAL A 66 3.71 9.18 -13.33
N TYR A 67 3.29 7.92 -13.27
CA TYR A 67 2.51 7.44 -12.12
C TYR A 67 3.29 7.49 -10.81
N PHE A 68 4.58 7.17 -10.84
CA PHE A 68 5.43 7.27 -9.66
C PHE A 68 5.49 8.72 -9.14
N ILE A 69 5.62 9.70 -10.03
CA ILE A 69 5.53 11.13 -9.68
C ILE A 69 4.17 11.46 -9.09
N PHE A 70 3.06 11.00 -9.67
CA PHE A 70 1.73 11.21 -9.12
C PHE A 70 1.57 10.63 -7.71
N VAL A 71 2.16 9.47 -7.43
CA VAL A 71 2.12 8.88 -6.08
C VAL A 71 2.89 9.74 -5.09
N ILE A 72 4.05 10.27 -5.47
CA ILE A 72 4.81 11.21 -4.63
C ILE A 72 4.00 12.48 -4.39
N LEU A 73 3.36 13.04 -5.42
CA LEU A 73 2.52 14.23 -5.28
C LEU A 73 1.31 13.97 -4.38
N ALA A 74 0.68 12.80 -4.49
CA ALA A 74 -0.42 12.39 -3.62
C ALA A 74 0.06 12.25 -2.17
N TYR A 75 1.24 11.67 -1.96
CA TYR A 75 1.88 11.60 -0.65
C TYR A 75 2.09 13.00 -0.04
N GLU A 76 2.68 13.93 -0.79
CA GLU A 76 2.91 15.31 -0.34
C GLU A 76 1.58 16.03 -0.03
N ALA A 77 0.58 15.91 -0.92
CA ALA A 77 -0.73 16.53 -0.74
C ALA A 77 -1.43 16.04 0.54
N VAL A 78 -1.35 14.74 0.80
CA VAL A 78 -1.90 14.13 2.03
C VAL A 78 -1.15 14.64 3.26
N THR A 79 0.19 14.68 3.20
CA THR A 79 1.06 15.15 4.29
C THR A 79 0.77 16.58 4.70
N ILE A 80 0.58 17.47 3.72
CA ILE A 80 0.30 18.90 3.98
C ILE A 80 -1.09 19.08 4.59
N ARG A 81 -2.08 18.29 4.15
CA ARG A 81 -3.48 18.48 4.50
C ARG A 81 -3.88 17.83 5.84
N PHE A 82 -3.20 16.75 6.24
CA PHE A 82 -3.52 16.02 7.46
C PHE A 82 -2.52 16.35 8.58
N LYS A 83 -2.92 17.20 9.52
CA LYS A 83 -2.15 17.55 10.73
C LYS A 83 -2.90 17.11 11.99
N GLY A 84 -2.19 16.57 12.99
CA GLY A 84 -2.73 16.15 14.30
C GLY A 84 -2.37 14.71 14.70
N GLU A 85 -2.61 14.33 15.97
CA GLU A 85 -2.28 12.99 16.48
C GLU A 85 -3.16 11.89 15.89
N ILE A 86 -4.49 12.08 15.86
CA ILE A 86 -5.42 11.14 15.21
C ILE A 86 -5.13 11.03 13.71
N ALA A 87 -4.62 12.10 13.10
CA ALA A 87 -4.22 12.10 11.70
C ALA A 87 -3.01 11.17 11.43
N ARG A 88 -2.12 10.92 12.40
CA ARG A 88 -0.94 10.04 12.18
C ARG A 88 -1.31 8.61 11.87
N ILE A 89 -2.32 8.06 12.54
CA ILE A 89 -2.77 6.68 12.31
C ILE A 89 -3.38 6.58 10.90
N ALA A 90 -4.22 7.53 10.51
CA ALA A 90 -4.78 7.59 9.16
C ALA A 90 -3.68 7.77 8.09
N LEU A 91 -2.71 8.65 8.34
CA LEU A 91 -1.55 8.86 7.47
C LEU A 91 -0.75 7.57 7.26
N PHE A 92 -0.52 6.79 8.31
CA PHE A 92 0.16 5.51 8.20
C PHE A 92 -0.53 4.57 7.19
N PHE A 93 -1.86 4.40 7.28
CA PHE A 93 -2.58 3.55 6.35
C PHE A 93 -2.64 4.10 4.92
N ILE A 94 -2.77 5.42 4.76
CA ILE A 94 -2.72 6.05 3.43
C ILE A 94 -1.35 5.84 2.80
N TYR A 95 -0.27 6.05 3.56
CA TYR A 95 1.08 5.82 3.07
C TYR A 95 1.36 4.36 2.78
N LEU A 96 0.84 3.44 3.59
CA LEU A 96 0.92 2.01 3.31
C LEU A 96 0.25 1.67 1.97
N CYS A 97 -0.96 2.20 1.74
CA CYS A 97 -1.67 2.01 0.47
C CYS A 97 -0.90 2.60 -0.72
N LEU A 98 -0.39 3.83 -0.60
CA LEU A 98 0.41 4.49 -1.63
C LEU A 98 1.72 3.73 -1.91
N SER A 99 2.38 3.21 -0.87
CA SER A 99 3.62 2.44 -0.98
C SER A 99 3.40 1.13 -1.71
N ILE A 100 2.31 0.42 -1.41
CA ILE A 100 1.94 -0.83 -2.07
C ILE A 100 1.64 -0.58 -3.55
N PHE A 101 0.87 0.47 -3.84
CA PHE A 101 0.60 0.88 -5.22
C PHE A 101 1.89 1.25 -5.97
N ALA A 102 2.79 2.02 -5.34
CA ALA A 102 4.10 2.35 -5.90
C ALA A 102 4.97 1.11 -6.18
N LEU A 103 4.94 0.12 -5.28
CA LEU A 103 5.69 -1.13 -5.42
C LEU A 103 5.24 -1.91 -6.66
N PHE A 104 3.93 -1.99 -6.92
CA PHE A 104 3.42 -2.64 -8.12
C PHE A 104 3.78 -1.91 -9.41
N ILE A 105 3.72 -0.57 -9.41
CA ILE A 105 4.16 0.25 -10.55
C ILE A 105 5.65 0.02 -10.82
N PHE A 106 6.46 0.06 -9.76
CA PHE A 106 7.90 -0.14 -9.85
C PHE A 106 8.25 -1.54 -10.37
N GLY A 107 7.56 -2.57 -9.88
CA GLY A 107 7.70 -3.93 -10.40
C GLY A 107 7.38 -4.06 -11.88
N ASP A 108 6.26 -3.46 -12.34
CA ASP A 108 5.89 -3.47 -13.77
C ASP A 108 6.93 -2.74 -14.64
N MET A 109 7.48 -1.63 -14.13
CA MET A 109 8.53 -0.86 -14.78
C MET A 109 9.83 -1.67 -14.91
N LEU A 110 10.28 -2.32 -13.83
CA LEU A 110 11.48 -3.16 -13.84
C LEU A 110 11.35 -4.33 -14.83
N ILE A 111 10.21 -5.02 -14.83
CA ILE A 111 9.94 -6.12 -15.78
C ILE A 111 9.97 -5.61 -17.22
N SER A 112 9.40 -4.43 -17.45
CA SER A 112 9.36 -3.81 -18.77
C SER A 112 10.75 -3.39 -19.24
N LEU A 113 11.54 -2.76 -18.36
CA LEU A 113 12.91 -2.36 -18.64
C LEU A 113 13.80 -3.58 -18.90
N TYR A 114 13.68 -4.63 -18.10
CA TYR A 114 14.41 -5.88 -18.32
C TYR A 114 14.13 -6.46 -19.70
N LYS A 115 12.87 -6.48 -20.14
CA LYS A 115 12.48 -6.94 -21.48
C LYS A 115 13.03 -6.04 -22.59
N VAL A 116 13.22 -4.75 -22.34
CA VAL A 116 13.83 -3.82 -23.30
C VAL A 116 15.34 -4.03 -23.40
N VAL A 117 16.03 -4.25 -22.27
CA VAL A 117 17.49 -4.41 -22.22
C VAL A 117 17.94 -5.77 -22.77
N LYS A 118 17.14 -6.83 -22.56
CA LYS A 118 17.48 -8.19 -23.00
C LYS A 118 17.09 -8.49 -24.45
N LYS A 119 16.50 -7.53 -25.15
CA LYS A 119 16.06 -7.64 -26.54
C LYS A 119 16.90 -6.72 -27.41
#